data_AF-A0A964G7H0-F1
#
_entry.id   AF-A0A964G7H0-F1
#
_cell.length_a   1.000
_cell.length_b   1.000
_cell.length_c   1.000
_cell.angle_alpha   90.00
_cell.angle_beta   90.00
_cell.angle_gamma   90.00
#
_symmetry.space_group_name_H-M   'P 1'
#
loop_
_entity.id
_entity.type
_entity.pdbx_description
1 polymer ?
#
loop_
_entity_poly.entity_id
_entity_poly.type
_entity_poly.pdbx_seq_one_letter_code
_entity_poly.pdbx_strand_id
1 'polypeptide(L)' 'MDEIIKNSLHISGIWGDYRIHDLNAVTLPPHEHQNIVFLTVKSFDTASAATEVIPMVGENTIVVSV' A
#
# COMPACT_ATOMS: atom_id res chain seq x y z
N MET A 1 10.84 6.38 1.69
CA MET A 1 10.89 5.18 0.85
C MET A 1 12.13 4.37 1.17
N ASP A 2 13.31 4.98 1.04
CA ASP A 2 14.62 4.33 1.15
C ASP A 2 14.82 3.59 2.46
N GLU A 3 14.32 4.15 3.57
CA GLU A 3 14.42 3.51 4.88
C GLU A 3 13.62 2.20 4.98
N ILE A 4 12.44 2.15 4.36
CA ILE A 4 11.56 0.96 4.34
C ILE A 4 12.16 -0.11 3.41
N ILE A 5 12.66 0.30 2.24
CA ILE A 5 13.29 -0.61 1.28
C ILE A 5 14.57 -1.21 1.87
N LYS A 6 15.38 -0.38 2.55
CA LYS A 6 16.67 -0.80 3.10
C LYS A 6 16.56 -1.59 4.39
N ASN A 7 15.67 -1.19 5.30
CA ASN A 7 15.62 -1.74 6.65
C ASN A 7 14.37 -2.56 6.94
N SER A 8 13.56 -2.83 5.91
CA SER A 8 12.29 -3.55 6.03
C SER A 8 11.23 -2.74 6.80
N LEU A 9 9.97 -3.18 6.73
CA LEU A 9 8.91 -2.57 7.55
C LEU A 9 8.97 -3.15 8.96
N HIS A 10 9.29 -2.34 9.96
CA HIS A 10 9.24 -2.72 11.38
C HIS A 10 7.87 -2.39 11.96
N ILE A 11 7.24 -3.40 12.56
CA ILE A 11 5.98 -3.31 13.28
C ILE A 11 6.29 -3.61 14.75
N SER A 12 5.96 -2.67 15.64
CA SER A 12 6.08 -2.85 17.08
C SER A 12 4.69 -2.78 17.72
N GLY A 13 4.48 -3.58 18.77
CA GLY A 13 3.20 -3.59 19.48
C GLY A 13 3.26 -4.40 20.77
N ILE A 14 2.10 -4.50 21.43
CA ILE A 14 1.97 -5.23 22.71
C ILE A 14 2.30 -6.72 22.60
N TRP A 15 2.34 -7.27 21.38
CA TRP A 15 2.67 -8.66 21.08
C TRP A 15 4.12 -8.85 20.60
N GLY A 16 4.96 -7.81 20.74
CA GLY A 16 6.36 -7.83 20.36
C GLY A 16 6.66 -7.13 19.04
N ASP A 17 7.89 -7.33 18.58
CA ASP A 17 8.44 -6.71 17.37
C ASP A 17 8.43 -7.70 16.20
N TYR A 18 8.06 -7.21 15.02
CA TYR A 18 8.04 -7.97 13.77
C TYR A 18 8.65 -7.16 12.62
N ARG A 19 9.36 -7.83 11.70
CA ARG A 19 9.93 -7.20 10.50
C ARG A 19 9.42 -7.89 9.24
N ILE A 20 8.93 -7.11 8.29
CA ILE A 20 8.51 -7.59 6.96
C ILE A 20 9.61 -7.29 5.95
N HIS A 21 10.29 -8.35 5.50
CA HIS A 21 11.45 -8.24 4.61
C HIS A 21 11.09 -8.19 3.12
N ASP A 22 10.01 -8.83 2.70
CA ASP A 22 9.61 -8.93 1.28
C ASP A 22 8.51 -7.91 0.93
N LEU A 23 8.84 -6.63 1.03
CA LEU A 23 7.94 -5.53 0.68
C LEU A 23 8.50 -4.72 -0.49
N ASN A 24 7.70 -4.59 -1.55
CA ASN A 24 7.99 -3.64 -2.63
C ASN A 24 7.36 -2.28 -2.30
N ALA A 25 8.18 -1.37 -1.78
CA ALA A 25 7.74 -0.02 -1.45
C ALA A 25 8.04 0.92 -2.62
N VAL A 26 7.01 1.58 -3.17
CA VAL A 26 7.12 2.50 -4.30
C VAL A 26 6.51 3.87 -4.02
N THR A 27 7.05 4.94 -4.63
CA THR A 27 6.54 6.32 -4.47
C THR A 27 5.37 6.61 -5.40
N LEU A 28 5.19 5.80 -6.43
CA LEU A 28 4.11 5.91 -7.41
C LEU A 28 3.45 4.54 -7.59
N PRO A 29 2.12 4.49 -7.76
CA PRO A 29 1.39 3.28 -8.09
C PRO A 29 2.00 2.58 -9.32
N PRO A 30 2.26 1.26 -9.25
CA PRO A 30 2.76 0.53 -10.42
C PRO A 30 1.67 0.43 -11.49
N HIS A 31 2.09 0.37 -12.76
CA HIS A 31 1.20 0.11 -13.90
C HIS A 31 0.97 -1.40 -14.06
N GLU A 32 0.43 -2.02 -13.01
CA GLU A 32 0.16 -3.46 -12.96
C GLU A 32 -1.14 -3.71 -12.18
N HIS A 33 -2.05 -4.47 -12.78
CA HIS A 33 -3.32 -4.82 -12.14
C HIS A 33 -3.09 -5.68 -10.90
N GLN A 34 -3.63 -5.25 -9.77
CA GLN A 34 -3.61 -6.00 -8.52
C GLN A 34 -4.93 -6.74 -8.32
N ASN A 35 -4.91 -7.85 -7.59
CA ASN A 35 -6.16 -8.53 -7.23
C ASN A 35 -6.94 -7.73 -6.18
N ILE A 36 -6.23 -7.03 -5.30
CA ILE A 36 -6.80 -6.20 -4.24
C ILE A 36 -5.97 -4.95 -4.02
N VAL A 37 -6.65 -3.83 -3.78
CA VAL A 37 -6.04 -2.55 -3.42
C VAL A 37 -6.69 -2.04 -2.13
N PHE A 38 -5.87 -1.82 -1.10
CA PHE A 38 -6.28 -1.19 0.15
C PHE A 38 -5.90 0.28 0.14
N LEU A 39 -6.89 1.16 0.32
CA LEU A 39 -6.69 2.59 0.52
C LEU A 39 -6.70 2.86 2.03
N THR A 40 -5.51 3.07 2.59
CA THR A 40 -5.28 3.37 4.00
C THR A 40 -4.70 4.78 4.18
N VAL A 41 -5.16 5.72 3.36
CA VAL A 41 -4.79 7.14 3.45
C VAL A 41 -5.67 7.86 4.47
N LYS A 42 -5.30 9.09 4.83
CA LYS A 42 -6.20 9.92 5.67
C LYS A 42 -7.49 10.18 4.90
N SER A 43 -8.61 10.28 5.62
CA SER A 43 -9.96 10.35 5.01
C SER A 43 -10.16 11.53 4.04
N PHE A 44 -9.45 12.64 4.22
CA PHE A 44 -9.50 13.78 3.31
C PHE A 44 -8.69 13.57 2.02
N ASP A 45 -7.79 12.58 1.97
CA ASP A 45 -6.99 12.21 0.79
C ASP A 45 -7.63 11.07 -0.02
N THR A 46 -8.71 10.46 0.46
CA THR A 46 -9.34 9.27 -0.16
C THR A 46 -9.70 9.49 -1.63
N ALA A 47 -10.21 10.66 -2.00
CA ALA A 47 -10.58 10.95 -3.39
C ALA A 47 -9.36 11.00 -4.33
N SER A 48 -8.26 11.60 -3.87
CA SER A 48 -7.00 11.65 -4.61
C SER A 48 -6.41 10.24 -4.74
N ALA A 49 -6.36 9.49 -3.63
CA ALA A 49 -5.85 8.12 -3.61
C ALA A 49 -6.65 7.19 -4.54
N ALA A 50 -7.98 7.31 -4.58
CA ALA A 50 -8.83 6.54 -5.49
C ALA A 50 -8.51 6.81 -6.97
N THR A 51 -8.09 8.03 -7.30
CA THR A 51 -7.66 8.41 -8.66
C THR A 51 -6.27 7.86 -8.97
N GLU A 52 -5.34 7.97 -8.01
CA GLU A 52 -3.96 7.53 -8.18
C GLU A 52 -3.83 6.03 -8.39
N VAL A 53 -4.70 5.22 -7.78
CA VAL A 53 -4.64 3.75 -7.92
C VAL A 53 -5.25 3.21 -9.21
N ILE A 54 -5.84 4.04 -10.09
CA ILE A 54 -6.44 3.60 -11.36
C ILE A 54 -5.54 2.66 -12.18
N PRO A 55 -4.21 2.91 -12.34
CA PRO A 55 -3.32 2.01 -13.08
C PRO A 55 -3.23 0.58 -12.52
N MET A 56 -3.64 0.39 -11.26
CA MET A 56 -3.62 -0.88 -10.56
C MET A 56 -4.96 -1.63 -10.61
N VAL A 57 -6.02 -1.00 -11.16
CA VAL A 57 -7.39 -1.53 -11.15
C VAL A 57 -7.74 -2.13 -12.51
N GLY A 58 -7.94 -3.46 -12.52
CA GLY A 58 -8.53 -4.21 -13.62
C GLY A 58 -9.98 -4.61 -13.35
N GLU A 59 -10.60 -5.31 -14.29
CA GLU A 59 -12.01 -5.75 -14.23
C GLU A 59 -12.38 -6.50 -12.94
N ASN A 60 -11.44 -7.27 -12.37
CA ASN A 60 -11.65 -8.11 -11.20
C ASN A 60 -10.88 -7.62 -9.96
N THR A 61 -10.41 -6.37 -9.95
CA THR A 61 -9.70 -5.81 -8.79
C THR A 61 -10.69 -5.39 -7.72
N ILE A 62 -10.48 -5.85 -6.49
CA ILE A 62 -11.25 -5.39 -5.32
C ILE A 62 -10.57 -4.15 -4.75
N VAL A 63 -11.30 -3.06 -4.59
CA VAL A 63 -10.81 -1.85 -3.91
C VAL A 63 -11.50 -1.72 -2.56
N VAL A 64 -10.71 -1.61 -1.49
CA VAL A 64 -11.20 -1.47 -0.11
C VAL A 64 -10.64 -0.17 0.47
N SER A 65 -11.53 0.72 0.94
CA SER A 65 -11.13 1.85 1.76
C SER A 65 -11.29 1.49 3.24
N VAL A 66 -10.25 1.73 4.04
CA VAL A 66 -10.20 1.38 5.47
C VAL A 66 -10.05 2.63 6.33
#